data_AF-A0A971SUR6-F1
#
_entry.id   AF-A0A971SUR6-F1
#
_cell.length_a   1.000
_cell.length_b   1.000
_cell.length_c   1.000
_cell.angle_alpha   90.00
_cell.angle_beta   90.00
_cell.angle_gamma   90.00
#
_symmetry.space_group_name_H-M   'P 1'
#
loop_
_entity.id
_entity.type
_entity.pdbx_description
1 polymer ?
#
loop_
_entity_poly.entity_id
_entity_poly.type
_entity_poly.pdbx_seq_one_letter_code
_entity_poly.pdbx_strand_id
1 'polypeptide(L)'
;MKVFIVGGTGFLGYYTVRVLREHGHEVSTMALPPLPQEGLLPAEVDVSLGDYRQMSDGELERLIAGCDGLIFAAGVDDRVVPKAPAYPFFYEGNVIATRRWIRLAKRAGIKRAVIFNSYFATMDKRWPELKLAEKHVYIRSRREQISASLAEAGVDMTVSFLMLPYIFGSMPGRTPLWKPLIAYLNSFLPVLFYPAGGSAMVSVDEVGQAAVGALEHGEHGCEYEIVAENLTWKEMIARLLMGVGKRKPVVILPKFMVRLGGWLVKQYHHARGLEGGLDLPAFVEVQTRHAYLNPGQARKALGYSGADLDEAFRATMLACVPEKVKEDAAAD
;
A
#
# COMPACT_ATOMS: atom_id res chain seq x y z
N MET A 1 15.04 -12.48 14.93
CA MET A 1 14.10 -11.66 15.73
C MET A 1 12.72 -12.32 15.72
N LYS A 2 11.93 -12.11 16.76
CA LYS A 2 10.49 -12.40 16.80
C LYS A 2 9.71 -11.17 16.35
N VAL A 3 8.89 -11.30 15.31
CA VAL A 3 8.23 -10.17 14.66
C VAL A 3 6.73 -10.38 14.62
N PHE A 4 5.98 -9.43 15.16
CA PHE A 4 4.53 -9.40 15.00
C PHE A 4 4.12 -8.49 13.84
N ILE A 5 3.31 -8.99 12.92
CA ILE A 5 2.78 -8.21 11.80
C ILE A 5 1.30 -7.97 11.98
N VAL A 6 0.89 -6.71 12.06
CA VAL A 6 -0.52 -6.31 11.94
C VAL A 6 -0.88 -6.30 10.46
N GLY A 7 -1.71 -7.24 10.03
CA GLY A 7 -2.10 -7.39 8.62
C GLY A 7 -1.22 -8.34 7.81
N GLY A 8 -0.61 -9.35 8.43
CA GLY A 8 0.25 -10.34 7.76
C GLY A 8 -0.46 -11.24 6.74
N THR A 9 -1.79 -11.37 6.83
CA THR A 9 -2.63 -12.01 5.81
C THR A 9 -3.11 -11.05 4.72
N GLY A 10 -2.71 -9.78 4.80
CA GLY A 10 -2.94 -8.78 3.76
C GLY A 10 -1.97 -8.92 2.59
N PHE A 11 -2.23 -8.23 1.48
CA PHE A 11 -1.38 -8.29 0.29
C PHE A 11 0.10 -7.99 0.59
N LEU A 12 0.37 -6.86 1.25
CA LEU A 12 1.74 -6.45 1.57
C LEU A 12 2.31 -7.25 2.74
N GLY A 13 1.47 -7.58 3.73
CA GLY A 13 1.85 -8.40 4.86
C GLY A 13 2.31 -9.80 4.44
N TYR A 14 1.62 -10.44 3.49
CA TYR A 14 1.95 -11.77 2.98
C TYR A 14 3.37 -11.84 2.41
N TYR A 15 3.74 -10.87 1.57
CA TYR A 15 5.10 -10.78 1.03
C TYR A 15 6.13 -10.43 2.11
N THR A 16 5.75 -9.61 3.09
CA THR A 16 6.62 -9.29 4.23
C THR A 16 6.90 -10.52 5.10
N VAL A 17 5.87 -11.35 5.37
CA VAL A 17 6.02 -12.62 6.09
C VAL A 17 7.03 -13.53 5.37
N ARG A 18 6.90 -13.67 4.05
CA ARG A 18 7.80 -14.51 3.25
C ARG A 18 9.26 -14.07 3.38
N VAL A 19 9.56 -12.79 3.17
CA VAL A 19 10.93 -12.27 3.26
C VAL A 19 11.47 -12.38 4.69
N LEU A 20 10.65 -12.11 5.71
CA LEU A 20 11.07 -12.31 7.11
C LEU A 20 11.48 -13.76 7.40
N ARG A 21 10.74 -14.74 6.86
CA ARG A 21 11.09 -16.16 7.02
C ARG A 21 12.36 -16.53 6.26
N GLU A 22 12.56 -16.00 5.06
CA GLU A 22 13.78 -16.18 4.27
C GLU A 22 15.02 -15.63 5.01
N HIS A 23 14.86 -14.54 5.77
CA HIS A 23 15.90 -13.96 6.63
C HIS A 23 16.04 -14.66 8.00
N GLY A 24 15.27 -15.72 8.26
CA GLY A 24 15.35 -16.51 9.49
C GLY A 24 14.66 -15.88 10.71
N HIS A 25 13.76 -14.91 10.53
CA HIS A 25 12.95 -14.37 11.62
C HIS A 25 11.79 -15.29 11.99
N GLU A 26 11.41 -15.29 13.26
CA GLU A 26 10.17 -15.88 13.74
C GLU A 26 9.03 -14.88 13.54
N VAL A 27 7.91 -15.31 12.96
CA VAL A 27 6.84 -14.40 12.53
C VAL A 27 5.51 -14.85 13.12
N SER A 28 4.81 -13.91 13.73
CA SER A 28 3.43 -14.08 14.17
C SER A 28 2.55 -12.96 13.62
N THR A 29 1.27 -13.25 13.42
CA THR A 29 0.32 -12.29 12.87
C THR A 29 -1.10 -12.56 13.36
N MET A 30 -2.03 -11.71 12.94
CA MET A 30 -3.46 -11.85 13.20
C MET A 30 -4.25 -11.82 11.89
N ALA A 31 -5.33 -12.59 11.84
CA ALA A 31 -6.30 -12.59 10.75
C ALA A 31 -7.73 -12.36 11.27
N LEU A 32 -8.55 -11.68 10.48
CA LEU A 32 -9.99 -11.63 10.71
C LEU A 32 -10.58 -13.03 10.48
N PRO A 33 -11.56 -13.48 11.28
CA PRO A 33 -12.29 -14.72 11.00
C PRO A 33 -13.05 -14.67 9.66
N PRO A 34 -13.17 -15.80 8.92
CA PRO A 34 -12.61 -17.13 9.22
C PRO A 34 -11.09 -17.21 8.98
N LEU A 35 -10.47 -18.34 9.33
CA LEU A 35 -9.05 -18.59 9.01
C LEU A 35 -8.76 -18.31 7.53
N PRO A 36 -7.57 -17.77 7.21
CA PRO A 36 -7.12 -17.68 5.84
C PRO A 36 -7.11 -19.09 5.21
N GLN A 37 -7.14 -19.14 3.88
CA GLN A 37 -7.03 -20.39 3.13
C GLN A 37 -5.84 -21.21 3.63
N GLU A 38 -6.04 -22.52 3.81
CA GLU A 38 -4.99 -23.44 4.21
C GLU A 38 -3.78 -23.32 3.28
N GLY A 39 -2.58 -23.27 3.85
CA GLY A 39 -1.33 -23.07 3.11
C GLY A 39 -1.07 -21.65 2.61
N LEU A 40 -1.91 -20.65 2.95
CA LEU A 40 -1.64 -19.26 2.57
C LEU A 40 -0.32 -18.75 3.15
N LEU A 41 -0.04 -19.05 4.42
CA LEU A 41 1.23 -18.74 5.08
C LEU A 41 1.96 -20.04 5.44
N PRO A 42 3.30 -20.03 5.56
CA PRO A 42 4.05 -21.18 6.07
C PRO A 42 3.51 -21.65 7.43
N ALA A 43 3.55 -22.96 7.67
CA ALA A 43 2.99 -23.58 8.87
C ALA A 43 3.67 -23.10 10.18
N GLU A 44 4.90 -22.59 10.07
CA GLU A 44 5.68 -22.04 11.18
C GLU A 44 5.27 -20.61 11.56
N VAL A 45 4.33 -19.99 10.83
CA VAL A 45 3.83 -18.66 11.14
C VAL A 45 2.62 -18.78 12.06
N ASP A 46 2.74 -18.25 13.27
CA ASP A 46 1.64 -18.22 14.23
C ASP A 46 0.55 -17.23 13.79
N VAL A 47 -0.65 -17.72 13.51
CA VAL A 47 -1.79 -16.89 13.08
C VAL A 47 -2.89 -16.91 14.14
N SER A 48 -3.05 -15.81 14.85
CA SER A 48 -4.16 -15.62 15.79
C SER A 48 -5.40 -15.08 15.07
N LEU A 49 -6.58 -15.56 15.45
CA LEU A 49 -7.85 -15.02 14.95
C LEU A 49 -8.35 -13.88 15.83
N GLY A 50 -8.75 -12.78 15.20
CA GLY A 50 -9.37 -11.66 15.91
C GLY A 50 -9.49 -10.41 15.07
N ASP A 51 -10.34 -9.50 15.53
CA ASP A 51 -10.37 -8.12 15.06
C ASP A 51 -9.72 -7.23 16.12
N TYR A 52 -8.50 -6.75 15.86
CA TYR A 52 -7.77 -5.92 16.82
C TYR A 52 -8.55 -4.66 17.22
N ARG A 53 -9.52 -4.20 16.41
CA ARG A 53 -10.37 -3.05 16.73
C ARG A 53 -11.38 -3.36 17.84
N GLN A 54 -11.70 -4.64 18.05
CA GLN A 54 -12.65 -5.12 19.05
C GLN A 54 -11.96 -5.76 20.27
N MET A 55 -10.72 -6.21 20.11
CA MET A 55 -9.92 -6.78 21.20
C MET A 55 -9.48 -5.73 22.21
N SER A 56 -9.34 -6.13 23.47
CA SER A 56 -8.79 -5.30 24.55
C SER A 56 -7.27 -5.12 24.40
N ASP A 57 -6.72 -4.07 25.02
CA ASP A 57 -5.27 -3.82 25.04
C ASP A 57 -4.49 -5.01 25.63
N GLY A 58 -4.99 -5.65 26.69
CA GLY A 58 -4.34 -6.81 27.31
C GLY A 58 -4.33 -8.07 26.44
N GLU A 59 -5.33 -8.26 25.57
CA GLU A 59 -5.31 -9.35 24.58
C GLU A 59 -4.25 -9.09 23.51
N LEU A 60 -4.17 -7.85 23.01
CA LEU A 60 -3.16 -7.46 22.02
C LEU A 60 -1.73 -7.52 22.60
N GLU A 61 -1.53 -7.10 23.85
CA GLU A 61 -0.25 -7.20 24.55
C GLU A 61 0.22 -8.65 24.68
N ARG A 62 -0.68 -9.60 24.96
CA ARG A 62 -0.35 -11.03 24.99
C ARG A 62 0.11 -11.56 23.63
N LEU A 63 -0.48 -11.07 22.54
CA LEU A 63 -0.10 -11.50 21.18
C LEU A 63 1.30 -11.05 20.76
N ILE A 64 1.76 -9.92 21.30
CA ILE A 64 3.07 -9.34 20.96
C ILE A 64 4.11 -9.55 22.05
N ALA A 65 3.77 -10.29 23.11
CA ALA A 65 4.66 -10.58 24.22
C ALA A 65 5.90 -11.32 23.73
N GLY A 66 7.08 -10.81 24.09
CA GLY A 66 8.37 -11.39 23.68
C GLY A 66 8.75 -11.16 22.21
N CYS A 67 8.00 -10.33 21.47
CA CYS A 67 8.43 -9.87 20.14
C CYS A 67 9.52 -8.81 20.27
N ASP A 68 10.43 -8.77 19.29
CA ASP A 68 11.48 -7.77 19.16
C ASP A 68 11.08 -6.64 18.20
N GLY A 69 10.17 -6.95 17.26
CA GLY A 69 9.77 -6.08 16.15
C GLY A 69 8.27 -6.07 15.89
N LEU A 70 7.77 -4.92 15.44
CA LEU A 70 6.38 -4.74 15.00
C LEU A 70 6.33 -4.21 13.56
N ILE A 71 5.49 -4.79 12.70
CA ILE A 71 5.17 -4.22 11.39
C ILE A 71 3.69 -3.89 11.34
N PHE A 72 3.35 -2.64 11.02
CA PHE A 72 1.96 -2.21 10.82
C PHE A 72 1.65 -2.08 9.32
N ALA A 73 1.02 -3.12 8.75
CA ALA A 73 0.63 -3.22 7.34
C ALA A 73 -0.90 -3.10 7.12
N ALA A 74 -1.68 -2.83 8.17
CA ALA A 74 -3.15 -2.84 8.16
C ALA A 74 -3.80 -1.45 7.93
N GLY A 75 -3.08 -0.49 7.36
CA GLY A 75 -3.63 0.82 7.02
C GLY A 75 -4.80 0.74 6.03
N VAL A 76 -5.70 1.72 6.10
CA VAL A 76 -6.86 1.83 5.19
C VAL A 76 -6.39 2.37 3.84
N ASP A 77 -6.95 1.86 2.74
CA ASP A 77 -6.62 2.26 1.36
C ASP A 77 -7.39 3.50 0.90
N ASP A 78 -6.75 4.38 0.11
CA ASP A 78 -7.33 5.65 -0.35
C ASP A 78 -8.56 5.50 -1.25
N ARG A 79 -8.70 4.34 -1.89
CA ARG A 79 -9.80 4.04 -2.83
C ARG A 79 -11.09 3.60 -2.13
N VAL A 80 -11.08 3.45 -0.81
CA VAL A 80 -12.29 3.21 -0.03
C VAL A 80 -13.13 4.48 0.01
N VAL A 81 -14.44 4.34 -0.24
CA VAL A 81 -15.39 5.46 -0.26
C VAL A 81 -16.44 5.26 0.85
N PRO A 82 -16.10 5.60 2.11
CA PRO A 82 -17.01 5.44 3.25
C PRO A 82 -18.19 6.43 3.19
N LYS A 83 -19.12 6.29 4.15
CA LYS A 83 -20.15 7.30 4.42
C LYS A 83 -19.48 8.62 4.83
N ALA A 84 -20.04 9.73 4.34
CA ALA A 84 -19.59 11.06 4.73
C ALA A 84 -19.96 11.35 6.21
N PRO A 85 -19.11 12.07 6.97
CA PRO A 85 -17.77 12.52 6.58
C PRO A 85 -16.76 11.35 6.61
N ALA A 86 -15.86 11.31 5.63
CA ALA A 86 -14.90 10.22 5.46
C ALA A 86 -13.69 10.33 6.41
N TYR A 87 -13.37 11.54 6.90
CA TYR A 87 -12.17 11.74 7.71
C TYR A 87 -12.10 10.87 8.97
N PRO A 88 -13.15 10.73 9.81
CA PRO A 88 -13.12 9.84 10.97
C PRO A 88 -12.74 8.39 10.63
N PHE A 89 -13.20 7.87 9.47
CA PHE A 89 -12.86 6.51 9.03
C PHE A 89 -11.37 6.36 8.75
N PHE A 90 -10.77 7.29 8.01
CA PHE A 90 -9.33 7.29 7.73
C PHE A 90 -8.48 7.59 8.96
N TYR A 91 -8.94 8.52 9.81
CA TYR A 91 -8.27 8.86 11.06
C TYR A 91 -8.23 7.66 12.02
N GLU A 92 -9.36 6.96 12.19
CA GLU A 92 -9.43 5.77 13.03
C GLU A 92 -8.49 4.67 12.52
N GLY A 93 -8.58 4.33 11.24
CA GLY A 93 -7.83 3.22 10.64
C GLY A 93 -6.33 3.48 10.48
N ASN A 94 -5.91 4.73 10.28
CA ASN A 94 -4.50 5.07 10.06
C ASN A 94 -3.84 5.66 11.30
N VAL A 95 -4.49 6.60 12.00
CA VAL A 95 -3.87 7.34 13.12
C VAL A 95 -4.09 6.61 14.44
N ILE A 96 -5.36 6.38 14.83
CA ILE A 96 -5.69 5.78 16.13
C ILE A 96 -5.19 4.34 16.22
N ALA A 97 -5.44 3.53 15.19
CA ALA A 97 -4.97 2.14 15.14
C ALA A 97 -3.45 2.05 15.29
N THR A 98 -2.69 2.83 14.52
CA THR A 98 -1.22 2.80 14.59
C THR A 98 -0.71 3.27 15.93
N ARG A 99 -1.23 4.40 16.44
CA ARG A 99 -0.85 4.92 17.76
C ARG A 99 -1.09 3.88 18.86
N ARG A 100 -2.23 3.19 18.83
CA ARG A 100 -2.52 2.11 19.76
C ARG A 100 -1.46 1.01 19.69
N TRP A 101 -1.15 0.51 18.50
CA TRP A 101 -0.14 -0.54 18.33
C TRP A 101 1.27 -0.12 18.77
N ILE A 102 1.69 1.10 18.47
CA ILE A 102 2.98 1.64 18.93
C ILE A 102 3.04 1.72 20.46
N ARG A 103 1.96 2.18 21.11
CA ARG A 103 1.86 2.22 22.57
C ARG A 103 2.01 0.84 23.20
N LEU A 104 1.29 -0.15 22.68
CA LEU A 104 1.31 -1.52 23.20
C LEU A 104 2.65 -2.19 22.94
N ALA A 105 3.24 -1.99 21.75
CA ALA A 105 4.57 -2.46 21.42
C ALA A 105 5.63 -1.94 22.41
N LYS A 106 5.61 -0.65 22.72
CA LYS A 106 6.51 -0.05 23.70
C LYS A 106 6.35 -0.68 25.09
N ARG A 107 5.12 -0.91 25.54
CA ARG A 107 4.84 -1.58 26.83
C ARG A 107 5.32 -3.03 26.86
N ALA A 108 5.22 -3.72 25.72
CA ALA A 108 5.72 -5.09 25.55
C ALA A 108 7.26 -5.17 25.39
N GLY A 109 7.96 -4.04 25.36
CA GLY A 109 9.42 -3.99 25.24
C GLY A 109 9.96 -4.03 23.81
N ILE A 110 9.09 -4.01 22.79
CA ILE A 110 9.48 -3.96 21.37
C ILE A 110 10.30 -2.68 21.12
N LYS A 111 11.43 -2.84 20.41
CA LYS A 111 12.38 -1.73 20.18
C LYS A 111 12.28 -1.12 18.80
N ARG A 112 11.68 -1.82 17.83
CA ARG A 112 11.66 -1.41 16.43
C ARG A 112 10.29 -1.64 15.81
N ALA A 113 9.75 -0.63 15.13
CA ALA A 113 8.57 -0.77 14.32
C ALA A 113 8.71 -0.16 12.94
N VAL A 114 8.04 -0.79 11.98
CA VAL A 114 7.92 -0.31 10.60
C VAL A 114 6.45 -0.07 10.30
N ILE A 115 6.12 1.12 9.83
CA ILE A 115 4.76 1.49 9.45
C ILE A 115 4.69 1.61 7.94
N PHE A 116 3.75 0.88 7.32
CA PHE A 116 3.45 1.07 5.92
C PHE A 116 2.66 2.35 5.80
N ASN A 117 3.32 3.41 5.31
CA ASN A 117 2.75 4.71 5.03
C ASN A 117 2.45 4.85 3.53
N SER A 118 2.16 6.05 3.04
CA SER A 118 1.81 6.32 1.64
C SER A 118 2.72 7.39 1.08
N TYR A 119 3.21 7.19 -0.14
CA TYR A 119 4.00 8.20 -0.84
C TYR A 119 3.25 9.54 -1.04
N PHE A 120 1.92 9.58 -0.90
CA PHE A 120 1.18 10.83 -0.93
C PHE A 120 1.56 11.78 0.22
N ALA A 121 2.02 11.27 1.37
CA ALA A 121 2.57 12.13 2.42
C ALA A 121 3.94 12.72 2.02
N THR A 122 4.74 12.00 1.22
CA THR A 122 5.93 12.56 0.56
C THR A 122 5.53 13.66 -0.44
N MET A 123 4.49 13.43 -1.24
CA MET A 123 3.99 14.43 -2.20
C MET A 123 3.42 15.68 -1.51
N ASP A 124 2.77 15.54 -0.35
CA ASP A 124 2.28 16.68 0.46
C ASP A 124 3.42 17.62 0.86
N LYS A 125 4.56 17.04 1.25
CA LYS A 125 5.77 17.81 1.60
C LYS A 125 6.45 18.42 0.37
N ARG A 126 6.49 17.68 -0.74
CA ARG A 126 7.20 18.09 -1.96
C ARG A 126 6.45 19.17 -2.74
N TRP A 127 5.12 19.19 -2.64
CA TRP A 127 4.25 20.14 -3.35
C TRP A 127 3.38 20.94 -2.37
N PRO A 128 3.99 21.79 -1.52
CA PRO A 128 3.25 22.54 -0.50
C PRO A 128 2.19 23.47 -1.11
N GLU A 129 2.37 23.92 -2.36
CA GLU A 129 1.42 24.76 -3.08
C GLU A 129 0.10 24.03 -3.39
N LEU A 130 0.12 22.70 -3.45
CA LEU A 130 -1.09 21.91 -3.68
C LEU A 130 -1.94 21.72 -2.43
N LYS A 131 -1.38 21.90 -1.23
CA LYS A 131 -2.06 21.73 0.07
C LYS A 131 -2.79 20.38 0.16
N LEU A 132 -2.09 19.29 -0.13
CA LEU A 132 -2.72 17.99 -0.35
C LEU A 132 -3.45 17.49 0.92
N ALA A 133 -2.83 17.59 2.09
CA ALA A 133 -3.47 17.20 3.34
C ALA A 133 -4.66 18.10 3.76
N GLU A 134 -4.82 19.30 3.18
CA GLU A 134 -6.04 20.11 3.41
C GLU A 134 -7.20 19.66 2.51
N LYS A 135 -6.89 19.13 1.32
CA LYS A 135 -7.89 18.76 0.30
C LYS A 135 -8.25 17.27 0.29
N HIS A 136 -7.37 16.43 0.81
CA HIS A 136 -7.50 14.97 0.75
C HIS A 136 -7.44 14.39 2.16
N VAL A 137 -8.61 13.96 2.67
CA VAL A 137 -8.76 13.41 4.02
C VAL A 137 -7.87 12.18 4.27
N TYR A 138 -7.64 11.36 3.23
CA TYR A 138 -6.68 10.26 3.29
C TYR A 138 -5.25 10.76 3.52
N ILE A 139 -4.76 11.69 2.69
CA ILE A 139 -3.39 12.21 2.77
C ILE A 139 -3.17 12.88 4.13
N ARG A 140 -4.18 13.62 4.62
CA ARG A 140 -4.19 14.16 5.98
C ARG A 140 -3.96 13.08 7.04
N SER A 141 -4.73 11.99 7.00
CA SER A 141 -4.60 10.89 7.96
C SER A 141 -3.22 10.24 7.92
N ARG A 142 -2.59 10.11 6.75
CA ARG A 142 -1.25 9.51 6.59
C ARG A 142 -0.14 10.40 7.14
N ARG A 143 -0.27 11.73 6.96
CA ARG A 143 0.60 12.72 7.60
C ARG A 143 0.46 12.70 9.12
N GLU A 144 -0.78 12.70 9.62
CA GLU A 144 -1.04 12.67 11.06
C GLU A 144 -0.59 11.35 11.70
N GLN A 145 -0.67 10.23 10.98
CA GLN A 145 -0.15 8.93 11.41
C GLN A 145 1.36 8.99 11.69
N ILE A 146 2.15 9.68 10.85
CA ILE A 146 3.60 9.85 11.07
C ILE A 146 3.84 10.56 12.40
N SER A 147 3.24 11.74 12.58
CA SER A 147 3.40 12.52 13.81
C SER A 147 2.91 11.79 15.06
N ALA A 148 1.76 11.10 14.98
CA ALA A 148 1.20 10.38 16.12
C ALA A 148 2.06 9.16 16.51
N SER A 149 2.63 8.48 15.52
CA SER A 149 3.50 7.33 15.76
C SER A 149 4.82 7.75 16.41
N LEU A 150 5.42 8.86 15.95
CA LEU A 150 6.64 9.40 16.54
C LEU A 150 6.40 9.92 17.96
N ALA A 151 5.29 10.62 18.19
CA ALA A 151 4.94 11.09 19.53
C ALA A 151 4.73 9.94 20.52
N GLU A 152 4.09 8.85 20.08
CA GLU A 152 3.86 7.68 20.94
C GLU A 152 5.14 6.86 21.17
N ALA A 153 6.00 6.74 20.15
CA ALA A 153 7.27 6.05 20.25
C ALA A 153 8.25 6.77 21.20
N GLY A 154 8.32 8.10 21.13
CA GLY A 154 9.31 8.87 21.87
C GLY A 154 10.73 8.43 21.51
N VAL A 155 11.62 8.40 22.51
CA VAL A 155 13.02 7.97 22.33
C VAL A 155 13.24 6.47 22.62
N ASP A 156 12.21 5.78 23.12
CA ASP A 156 12.32 4.41 23.64
C ASP A 156 12.20 3.33 22.54
N MET A 157 11.67 3.72 21.37
CA MET A 157 11.37 2.83 20.26
C MET A 157 11.71 3.48 18.93
N THR A 158 12.46 2.76 18.09
CA THR A 158 12.71 3.17 16.70
C THR A 158 11.45 2.93 15.87
N VAL A 159 10.98 3.96 15.17
CA VAL A 159 9.86 3.85 14.23
C VAL A 159 10.27 4.42 12.89
N SER A 160 10.11 3.65 11.82
CA SER A 160 10.35 4.09 10.45
C SER A 160 9.12 3.88 9.57
N PHE A 161 9.10 4.55 8.42
CA PHE A 161 7.95 4.60 7.53
C PHE A 161 8.33 4.20 6.11
N LEU A 162 7.57 3.30 5.51
CA LEU A 162 7.68 3.02 4.08
C LEU A 162 6.70 3.90 3.32
N MET A 163 7.22 4.75 2.44
CA MET A 163 6.42 5.66 1.62
C MET A 163 6.01 4.94 0.34
N LEU A 164 4.97 4.11 0.46
CA LEU A 164 4.59 3.17 -0.60
C LEU A 164 3.81 3.86 -1.72
N PRO A 165 4.20 3.67 -3.00
CA PRO A 165 3.52 4.25 -4.14
C PRO A 165 2.56 3.23 -4.78
N TYR A 166 2.52 3.14 -6.11
CA TYR A 166 1.69 2.17 -6.82
C TYR A 166 2.36 0.80 -6.85
N ILE A 167 1.74 -0.18 -6.19
CA ILE A 167 2.31 -1.50 -5.93
C ILE A 167 1.71 -2.54 -6.89
N PHE A 168 2.55 -3.37 -7.49
CA PHE A 168 2.17 -4.41 -8.45
C PHE A 168 2.59 -5.80 -7.97
N GLY A 169 1.82 -6.80 -8.36
CA GLY A 169 1.98 -8.20 -7.99
C GLY A 169 0.62 -8.86 -7.79
N SER A 170 0.64 -10.13 -7.37
CA SER A 170 -0.56 -10.92 -7.13
C SER A 170 -0.41 -11.78 -5.88
N MET A 171 -1.50 -12.02 -5.15
CA MET A 171 -1.48 -12.91 -4.00
C MET A 171 -2.55 -14.00 -4.17
N PRO A 172 -2.26 -15.26 -3.80
CA PRO A 172 -3.25 -16.33 -3.82
C PRO A 172 -4.56 -15.94 -3.11
N GLY A 173 -5.70 -16.27 -3.72
CA GLY A 173 -7.03 -15.97 -3.16
C GLY A 173 -7.40 -14.48 -3.09
N ARG A 174 -6.56 -13.55 -3.57
CA ARG A 174 -6.81 -12.12 -3.50
C ARG A 174 -6.79 -11.46 -4.87
N THR A 175 -7.91 -10.80 -5.20
CA THR A 175 -8.00 -9.98 -6.40
C THR A 175 -7.13 -8.72 -6.26
N PRO A 176 -6.25 -8.39 -7.23
CA PRO A 176 -5.47 -7.16 -7.20
C PRO A 176 -6.35 -5.90 -7.24
N LEU A 177 -5.86 -4.84 -6.58
CA LEU A 177 -6.52 -3.51 -6.56
C LEU A 177 -6.65 -2.89 -7.95
N TRP A 178 -5.86 -3.37 -8.90
CA TRP A 178 -5.83 -2.93 -10.29
C TRP A 178 -6.96 -3.48 -11.16
N LYS A 179 -7.81 -4.38 -10.66
CA LYS A 179 -8.89 -5.00 -11.45
C LYS A 179 -9.75 -4.00 -12.24
N PRO A 180 -10.19 -2.84 -11.69
CA PRO A 180 -10.95 -1.86 -12.47
C PRO A 180 -10.15 -1.27 -13.64
N LEU A 181 -8.87 -0.95 -13.42
CA LEU A 181 -7.99 -0.48 -14.50
C LEU A 181 -7.81 -1.58 -15.54
N ILE A 182 -7.55 -2.81 -15.12
CA ILE A 182 -7.30 -3.93 -16.03
C ILE A 182 -8.56 -4.29 -16.85
N ALA A 183 -9.75 -4.17 -16.26
CA ALA A 183 -11.01 -4.27 -16.99
C ALA A 183 -11.12 -3.18 -18.07
N TYR A 184 -10.72 -1.95 -17.76
CA TYR A 184 -10.68 -0.86 -18.73
C TYR A 184 -9.65 -1.12 -19.85
N LEU A 185 -8.45 -1.58 -19.52
CA LEU A 185 -7.41 -1.94 -20.49
C LEU A 185 -7.89 -3.04 -21.46
N ASN A 186 -8.65 -4.00 -20.94
CA ASN A 186 -9.24 -5.11 -21.69
C ASN A 186 -10.60 -4.78 -22.35
N SER A 187 -11.09 -3.55 -22.26
CA SER A 187 -12.34 -3.15 -22.90
C SER A 187 -12.30 -3.28 -24.43
N PHE A 188 -13.45 -3.22 -25.09
CA PHE A 188 -13.54 -3.25 -26.55
C PHE A 188 -12.99 -1.98 -27.24
N LEU A 189 -12.62 -0.94 -26.47
CA LEU A 189 -12.15 0.32 -27.02
C LEU A 189 -10.82 0.14 -27.78
N PRO A 190 -10.72 0.66 -29.03
CA PRO A 190 -9.51 0.53 -29.84
C PRO A 190 -8.37 1.45 -29.37
N VAL A 191 -8.71 2.48 -28.59
CA VAL A 191 -7.77 3.44 -28.00
C VAL A 191 -8.09 3.59 -26.51
N LEU A 192 -7.06 3.85 -25.72
CA LEU A 192 -7.20 4.13 -24.29
C LEU A 192 -7.00 5.63 -24.05
N PHE A 193 -7.67 6.15 -23.03
CA PHE A 193 -7.66 7.55 -22.63
C PHE A 193 -7.14 7.62 -21.19
N TYR A 194 -6.12 8.44 -20.97
CA TYR A 194 -5.51 8.57 -19.64
C TYR A 194 -4.97 9.99 -19.42
N PRO A 195 -4.87 10.50 -18.19
CA PRO A 195 -4.17 11.76 -17.92
C PRO A 195 -2.71 11.72 -18.37
N ALA A 196 -2.14 12.91 -18.56
CA ALA A 196 -0.68 13.11 -18.61
C ALA A 196 -0.05 12.77 -17.27
N GLY A 197 1.28 12.82 -17.17
CA GLY A 197 2.01 12.60 -15.92
C GLY A 197 2.46 11.15 -15.71
N GLY A 198 2.77 10.82 -14.47
CA GLY A 198 3.37 9.55 -14.09
C GLY A 198 3.55 9.43 -12.59
N SER A 199 3.98 8.26 -12.14
CA SER A 199 4.21 7.98 -10.72
C SER A 199 5.36 7.00 -10.50
N ALA A 200 5.69 6.80 -9.23
CA ALA A 200 6.55 5.73 -8.79
C ALA A 200 5.77 4.40 -8.75
N MET A 201 6.41 3.34 -9.26
CA MET A 201 5.89 1.99 -9.29
C MET A 201 6.83 1.06 -8.52
N VAL A 202 6.29 0.06 -7.84
CA VAL A 202 7.09 -0.92 -7.09
C VAL A 202 6.45 -2.30 -7.19
N SER A 203 7.26 -3.36 -7.20
CA SER A 203 6.76 -4.71 -6.98
C SER A 203 6.45 -4.93 -5.50
N VAL A 204 5.50 -5.81 -5.22
CA VAL A 204 5.18 -6.20 -3.84
C VAL A 204 6.33 -6.96 -3.16
N ASP A 205 7.18 -7.66 -3.93
CA ASP A 205 8.39 -8.30 -3.44
C ASP A 205 9.39 -7.27 -2.88
N GLU A 206 9.64 -6.17 -3.60
CA GLU A 206 10.50 -5.08 -3.11
C GLU A 206 9.90 -4.38 -1.88
N VAL A 207 8.56 -4.32 -1.76
CA VAL A 207 7.91 -3.83 -0.54
C VAL A 207 8.20 -4.75 0.65
N GLY A 208 8.14 -6.07 0.45
CA GLY A 208 8.52 -7.05 1.47
C GLY A 208 9.98 -6.92 1.89
N GLN A 209 10.91 -6.83 0.93
CA GLN A 209 12.33 -6.60 1.18
C GLN A 209 12.59 -5.28 1.93
N ALA A 210 11.95 -4.18 1.49
CA ALA A 210 12.09 -2.88 2.14
C ALA A 210 11.56 -2.90 3.58
N ALA A 211 10.50 -3.66 3.85
CA ALA A 211 9.95 -3.81 5.19
C ALA A 211 10.91 -4.54 6.14
N VAL A 212 11.56 -5.62 5.66
CA VAL A 212 12.58 -6.34 6.43
C VAL A 212 13.81 -5.47 6.65
N GLY A 213 14.33 -4.83 5.59
CA GLY A 213 15.45 -3.91 5.70
C GLY A 213 15.18 -2.73 6.65
N ALA A 214 13.97 -2.18 6.64
CA ALA A 214 13.57 -1.13 7.59
C ALA A 214 13.48 -1.67 9.02
N LEU A 215 13.03 -2.91 9.20
CA LEU A 215 12.98 -3.54 10.51
C LEU A 215 14.39 -3.79 11.05
N GLU A 216 15.35 -4.21 10.22
CA GLU A 216 16.72 -4.52 10.62
C GLU A 216 17.59 -3.26 10.78
N HIS A 217 17.44 -2.30 9.88
CA HIS A 217 18.39 -1.19 9.69
C HIS A 217 17.77 0.21 9.70
N GLY A 218 16.44 0.32 9.70
CA GLY A 218 15.73 1.60 9.69
C GLY A 218 16.09 2.52 10.86
N GLU A 219 16.12 3.81 10.61
CA GLU A 219 16.40 4.84 11.60
C GLU A 219 15.10 5.47 12.12
N HIS A 220 15.11 5.94 13.37
CA HIS A 220 13.93 6.53 14.00
C HIS A 220 13.52 7.81 13.27
N GLY A 221 12.25 7.90 12.87
CA GLY A 221 11.70 9.03 12.14
C GLY A 221 11.94 9.01 10.63
N CYS A 222 12.70 8.05 10.10
CA CYS A 222 12.99 8.03 8.66
C CYS A 222 11.78 7.60 7.82
N GLU A 223 11.55 8.35 6.74
CA GLU A 223 10.54 8.11 5.72
C GLU A 223 11.24 7.63 4.44
N TYR A 224 11.18 6.33 4.17
CA TYR A 224 11.88 5.71 3.06
C TYR A 224 11.01 5.70 1.80
N GLU A 225 11.45 6.40 0.76
CA GLU A 225 10.80 6.41 -0.56
C GLU A 225 11.04 5.06 -1.27
N ILE A 226 10.01 4.21 -1.32
CA ILE A 226 10.11 2.86 -1.90
C ILE A 226 9.68 2.89 -3.36
N VAL A 227 10.57 2.56 -4.28
CA VAL A 227 10.28 2.60 -5.72
C VAL A 227 11.20 1.64 -6.50
N ALA A 228 10.62 0.88 -7.42
CA ALA A 228 11.33 0.10 -8.42
C ALA A 228 11.69 0.99 -9.62
N GLU A 229 10.67 1.64 -10.20
CA GLU A 229 10.82 2.48 -11.38
C GLU A 229 9.84 3.67 -11.34
N ASN A 230 10.27 4.79 -11.91
CA ASN A 230 9.41 5.94 -12.15
C ASN A 230 8.93 5.90 -13.59
N LEU A 231 7.62 5.77 -13.80
CA LEU A 231 7.03 5.61 -15.14
C LEU A 231 5.97 6.67 -15.39
N THR A 232 5.92 7.18 -16.61
CA THR A 232 4.71 7.84 -17.11
C THR A 232 3.54 6.85 -17.11
N TRP A 233 2.30 7.36 -17.05
CA TRP A 233 1.14 6.48 -17.15
C TRP A 233 1.08 5.71 -18.47
N LYS A 234 1.57 6.33 -19.55
CA LYS A 234 1.64 5.73 -20.87
C LYS A 234 2.61 4.53 -20.88
N GLU A 235 3.79 4.67 -20.27
CA GLU A 235 4.76 3.58 -20.15
C GLU A 235 4.22 2.45 -19.27
N MET A 236 3.62 2.78 -18.12
CA MET A 236 2.99 1.78 -17.24
C MET A 236 1.91 0.98 -17.97
N ILE A 237 0.99 1.66 -18.68
CA ILE A 237 -0.08 0.99 -19.45
C ILE A 237 0.51 0.14 -20.58
N ALA A 238 1.52 0.64 -21.30
CA ALA A 238 2.16 -0.11 -22.35
C ALA A 238 2.80 -1.40 -21.82
N ARG A 239 3.53 -1.33 -20.69
CA ARG A 239 4.16 -2.50 -20.06
C ARG A 239 3.13 -3.51 -19.53
N LEU A 240 2.07 -3.04 -18.87
CA LEU A 240 0.95 -3.89 -18.45
C LEU A 240 0.32 -4.66 -19.61
N LEU A 241 0.05 -3.98 -20.74
CA LEU A 241 -0.53 -4.61 -21.92
C LEU A 241 0.44 -5.62 -22.56
N MET A 242 1.73 -5.29 -22.64
CA MET A 242 2.75 -6.18 -23.17
C MET A 242 2.89 -7.46 -22.34
N GLY A 243 2.73 -7.38 -21.01
CA GLY A 243 2.76 -8.55 -20.12
C GLY A 243 1.70 -9.63 -20.43
N VAL A 244 0.68 -9.32 -21.24
CA VAL A 244 -0.33 -10.27 -21.73
C VAL A 244 -0.44 -10.28 -23.26
N GLY A 245 0.63 -9.88 -23.96
CA GLY A 245 0.69 -9.92 -25.43
C GLY A 245 -0.22 -8.90 -26.14
N LYS A 246 -0.75 -7.90 -25.44
CA LYS A 246 -1.64 -6.88 -26.00
C LYS A 246 -0.91 -5.57 -26.27
N ARG A 247 -1.44 -4.78 -27.21
CA ARG A 247 -1.00 -3.39 -27.45
C ARG A 247 -2.20 -2.52 -27.79
N LYS A 248 -2.29 -1.35 -27.17
CA LYS A 248 -3.28 -0.31 -27.49
C LYS A 248 -2.63 1.07 -27.41
N PRO A 249 -2.94 1.98 -28.35
CA PRO A 249 -2.49 3.36 -28.23
C PRO A 249 -3.17 4.05 -27.05
N VAL A 250 -2.38 4.86 -26.32
CA VAL A 250 -2.86 5.68 -25.20
C VAL A 250 -2.89 7.14 -25.64
N VAL A 251 -4.09 7.71 -25.69
CA VAL A 251 -4.36 9.12 -25.96
C VAL A 251 -4.40 9.87 -24.63
N ILE A 252 -3.64 10.95 -24.55
CA ILE A 252 -3.57 11.77 -23.35
C ILE A 252 -4.74 12.76 -23.32
N LEU A 253 -5.52 12.71 -22.25
CA LEU A 253 -6.65 13.62 -22.05
C LEU A 253 -6.16 15.00 -21.57
N PRO A 254 -6.69 16.10 -22.12
CA PRO A 254 -6.52 17.42 -21.55
C PRO A 254 -6.96 17.45 -20.09
N LYS A 255 -6.16 18.12 -19.25
CA LYS A 255 -6.37 18.19 -17.79
C LYS A 255 -7.79 18.60 -17.38
N PHE A 256 -8.40 19.55 -18.10
CA PHE A 256 -9.75 20.02 -17.79
C PHE A 256 -10.81 18.92 -17.96
N MET A 257 -10.65 18.01 -18.93
CA MET A 257 -11.56 16.88 -19.12
C MET A 257 -11.43 15.86 -17.99
N VAL A 258 -10.20 15.57 -17.57
CA VAL A 258 -9.93 14.68 -16.42
C VAL A 258 -10.55 15.27 -15.14
N ARG A 259 -10.40 16.58 -14.93
CA ARG A 259 -10.99 17.29 -13.80
C ARG A 259 -12.51 17.27 -13.82
N LEU A 260 -13.13 17.43 -14.99
CA LEU A 260 -14.59 17.30 -15.15
C LEU A 260 -15.05 15.88 -14.80
N GLY A 261 -14.35 14.85 -15.28
CA GLY A 261 -14.64 13.45 -14.92
C GLY A 261 -14.55 13.20 -13.42
N GLY A 262 -13.47 13.66 -12.77
CA GLY A 262 -13.33 13.59 -11.31
C GLY A 262 -14.45 14.31 -10.56
N TRP A 263 -14.91 15.45 -11.08
CA TRP A 263 -16.02 16.21 -10.49
C TRP A 263 -17.34 15.44 -10.58
N LEU A 264 -17.64 14.82 -11.72
CA LEU A 264 -18.84 14.00 -11.89
C LEU A 264 -18.86 12.82 -10.90
N VAL A 265 -17.74 12.12 -10.74
CA VAL A 265 -17.63 11.02 -9.75
C VAL A 265 -17.80 11.54 -8.33
N LYS A 266 -17.23 12.71 -8.00
CA LYS A 266 -17.44 13.35 -6.70
C LYS A 266 -18.93 13.66 -6.44
N GLN A 267 -19.64 14.22 -7.42
CA GLN A 267 -21.08 14.50 -7.28
C GLN A 267 -21.89 13.21 -7.11
N TYR A 268 -21.53 12.15 -7.84
CA TYR A 268 -22.16 10.84 -7.71
C TYR A 268 -22.00 10.25 -6.30
N HIS A 269 -20.81 10.34 -5.70
CA HIS A 269 -20.60 9.91 -4.31
C HIS A 269 -21.40 10.77 -3.34
N HIS A 270 -21.36 12.10 -3.49
CA HIS A 270 -22.06 13.03 -2.61
C HIS A 270 -23.58 12.80 -2.62
N ALA A 271 -24.18 12.58 -3.79
CA ALA A 271 -25.61 12.28 -3.93
C ALA A 271 -26.02 10.97 -3.21
N ARG A 272 -25.06 10.09 -2.90
CA ARG A 272 -25.26 8.84 -2.16
C ARG A 272 -24.85 8.94 -0.68
N GLY A 273 -24.51 10.14 -0.19
CA GLY A 273 -24.01 10.36 1.17
C GLY A 273 -22.63 9.74 1.41
N LEU A 274 -21.82 9.58 0.36
CA LEU A 274 -20.49 9.00 0.41
C LEU A 274 -19.42 10.06 0.17
N GLU A 275 -18.24 9.86 0.75
CA GLU A 275 -17.08 10.73 0.55
C GLU A 275 -15.82 9.86 0.40
N GLY A 276 -14.99 10.15 -0.59
CA GLY A 276 -13.75 9.40 -0.85
C GLY A 276 -12.56 9.93 -0.07
N GLY A 277 -11.51 9.12 0.06
CA GLY A 277 -10.25 9.53 0.70
C GLY A 277 -9.53 10.67 -0.03
N LEU A 278 -9.70 10.72 -1.36
CA LEU A 278 -9.12 11.74 -2.23
C LEU A 278 -10.23 12.57 -2.88
N ASP A 279 -10.15 13.89 -2.78
CA ASP A 279 -10.93 14.79 -3.63
C ASP A 279 -10.52 14.63 -5.09
N LEU A 280 -11.33 13.93 -5.89
CA LEU A 280 -10.97 13.54 -7.26
C LEU A 280 -10.69 14.75 -8.19
N PRO A 281 -11.46 15.86 -8.18
CA PRO A 281 -11.11 17.06 -8.93
C PRO A 281 -9.75 17.65 -8.57
N ALA A 282 -9.43 17.76 -7.28
CA ALA A 282 -8.13 18.27 -6.83
C ALA A 282 -7.01 17.27 -7.10
N PHE A 283 -7.30 15.97 -7.04
CA PHE A 283 -6.33 14.89 -7.25
C PHE A 283 -5.78 14.87 -8.68
N VAL A 284 -6.50 15.46 -9.64
CA VAL A 284 -5.99 15.66 -11.01
C VAL A 284 -4.67 16.46 -11.02
N GLU A 285 -4.44 17.37 -10.07
CA GLU A 285 -3.16 18.07 -9.95
C GLU A 285 -1.99 17.11 -9.69
N VAL A 286 -2.21 16.07 -8.88
CA VAL A 286 -1.22 15.01 -8.63
C VAL A 286 -1.10 14.11 -9.84
N GLN A 287 -2.23 13.62 -10.37
CA GLN A 287 -2.25 12.67 -11.48
C GLN A 287 -1.61 13.22 -12.76
N THR A 288 -1.68 14.54 -12.99
CA THR A 288 -1.13 15.17 -14.20
C THR A 288 0.32 15.62 -14.08
N ARG A 289 0.97 15.37 -12.92
CA ARG A 289 2.40 15.59 -12.67
C ARG A 289 3.17 14.28 -12.74
N HIS A 290 4.50 14.37 -12.76
CA HIS A 290 5.38 13.24 -12.51
C HIS A 290 5.60 13.10 -11.00
N ALA A 291 4.74 12.34 -10.33
CA ALA A 291 4.79 12.04 -8.89
C ALA A 291 5.86 10.97 -8.59
N TYR A 292 7.09 11.25 -9.03
CA TYR A 292 8.23 10.33 -8.95
C TYR A 292 8.86 10.32 -7.57
N LEU A 293 9.50 9.21 -7.22
CA LEU A 293 10.24 9.03 -5.97
C LEU A 293 11.73 8.86 -6.25
N ASN A 294 12.57 9.10 -5.24
CA ASN A 294 14.02 8.89 -5.35
C ASN A 294 14.43 7.55 -4.68
N PRO A 295 14.75 6.50 -5.45
CA PRO A 295 15.09 5.19 -4.87
C PRO A 295 16.43 5.16 -4.13
N GLY A 296 17.37 6.06 -4.45
CA GLY A 296 18.80 5.87 -4.13
C GLY A 296 19.08 5.75 -2.63
N GLN A 297 18.47 6.63 -1.83
CA GLN A 297 18.66 6.63 -0.38
C GLN A 297 18.04 5.40 0.27
N ALA A 298 16.80 5.06 -0.10
CA ALA A 298 16.07 3.96 0.52
C ALA A 298 16.68 2.60 0.16
N ARG A 299 17.05 2.36 -1.11
CA ARG A 299 17.72 1.11 -1.51
C ARG A 299 19.04 0.90 -0.78
N LYS A 300 19.85 1.96 -0.67
CA LYS A 300 21.13 1.89 0.03
C LYS A 300 20.95 1.63 1.53
N ALA A 301 19.99 2.30 2.17
CA ALA A 301 19.76 2.17 3.60
C ALA A 301 19.12 0.83 4.00
N LEU A 302 18.23 0.30 3.16
CA LEU A 302 17.40 -0.85 3.49
C LEU A 302 17.81 -2.14 2.75
N GLY A 303 18.67 -2.06 1.75
CA GLY A 303 19.16 -3.24 1.01
C GLY A 303 18.13 -3.92 0.11
N TYR A 304 16.98 -3.31 -0.19
CA TYR A 304 16.02 -3.87 -1.15
C TYR A 304 16.45 -3.60 -2.60
N SER A 305 16.35 -4.62 -3.46
CA SER A 305 16.58 -4.49 -4.90
C SER A 305 16.25 -5.78 -5.65
N GLY A 306 16.19 -5.69 -6.97
CA GLY A 306 16.34 -6.83 -7.87
C GLY A 306 15.05 -7.58 -8.18
N ALA A 307 13.89 -7.06 -7.75
CA ALA A 307 12.63 -7.58 -8.26
C ALA A 307 12.35 -7.06 -9.67
N ASP A 308 11.83 -7.94 -10.52
CA ASP A 308 11.42 -7.59 -11.88
C ASP A 308 10.01 -6.97 -11.86
N LEU A 309 9.93 -5.68 -12.19
CA LEU A 309 8.66 -4.97 -12.25
C LEU A 309 7.77 -5.46 -13.42
N ASP A 310 8.35 -5.91 -14.52
CA ASP A 310 7.58 -6.48 -15.64
C ASP A 310 6.94 -7.81 -15.25
N GLU A 311 7.64 -8.63 -14.48
CA GLU A 311 7.07 -9.85 -13.91
C GLU A 311 5.92 -9.53 -12.93
N ALA A 312 6.09 -8.50 -12.09
CA ALA A 312 5.03 -8.03 -11.20
C ALA A 312 3.81 -7.50 -11.98
N PHE A 313 4.03 -6.79 -13.10
CA PHE A 313 2.97 -6.37 -14.02
C PHE A 313 2.24 -7.56 -14.63
N ARG A 314 2.98 -8.56 -15.14
CA ARG A 314 2.41 -9.79 -15.71
C ARG A 314 1.55 -10.52 -14.68
N ALA A 315 2.08 -10.75 -13.48
CA ALA A 315 1.36 -11.38 -12.39
C ALA A 315 0.07 -10.62 -12.02
N THR A 316 0.14 -9.28 -11.94
CA THR A 316 -1.03 -8.42 -11.69
C THR A 316 -2.09 -8.60 -12.77
N MET A 317 -1.68 -8.57 -14.05
CA MET A 317 -2.58 -8.71 -15.19
C MET A 317 -3.27 -10.07 -15.17
N LEU A 318 -2.50 -11.16 -15.11
CA LEU A 318 -3.02 -12.53 -15.10
C LEU A 318 -3.99 -12.77 -13.94
N ALA A 319 -3.70 -12.24 -12.75
CA ALA A 319 -4.59 -12.36 -11.59
C ALA A 319 -5.93 -11.61 -11.74
N CYS A 320 -6.05 -10.69 -12.70
CA CYS A 320 -7.28 -9.95 -12.99
C CYS A 320 -8.07 -10.49 -14.20
N VAL A 321 -7.50 -11.40 -14.99
CA VAL A 321 -8.21 -12.04 -16.12
C VAL A 321 -8.96 -13.29 -15.62
N PRO A 322 -10.18 -13.58 -16.12
CA PRO A 322 -10.90 -14.82 -15.80
C PRO A 322 -10.06 -16.08 -16.07
N GLU A 323 -10.24 -17.13 -15.27
CA GLU A 323 -9.41 -18.36 -15.34
C GLU A 323 -9.37 -19.01 -16.73
N LYS A 324 -10.44 -18.90 -17.52
CA LYS A 324 -10.49 -19.38 -18.91
C LYS A 324 -9.37 -18.85 -19.81
N VAL A 325 -8.79 -17.69 -19.52
CA VAL A 325 -7.68 -17.12 -20.31
C VAL A 325 -6.32 -17.49 -19.72
N LYS A 326 -6.27 -17.94 -18.45
CA LYS A 326 -5.02 -18.41 -17.81
C LYS A 326 -4.60 -19.77 -18.35
N GLU A 327 -5.56 -20.63 -18.68
CA GLU A 327 -5.32 -21.94 -19.29
C GLU A 327 -4.74 -21.80 -20.70
N ASP A 328 -5.24 -20.86 -21.51
CA ASP A 328 -4.71 -20.59 -22.85
C ASP A 328 -3.28 -20.01 -22.83
N ALA A 329 -2.94 -19.20 -21.82
CA ALA A 329 -1.61 -18.60 -21.68
C ALA A 329 -0.54 -19.53 -21.07
N ALA A 330 -0.95 -20.68 -20.51
CA ALA A 330 -0.04 -21.71 -20.01
C ALA A 330 0.18 -22.85 -21.02
N ALA A 331 -0.52 -22.81 -22.15
CA ALA A 331 -0.45 -23.77 -23.24
C ALA A 331 0.46 -23.33 -24.42
N ASP A 332 0.99 -22.11 -24.36
CA ASP A 332 1.97 -21.52 -25.30
C ASP A 332 3.33 -21.31 -24.62
#